data_AF-A0A7C1ZR29-F1
#
_entry.id   AF-A0A7C1ZR29-F1
#
_cell.length_a   1.000
_cell.length_b   1.000
_cell.length_c   1.000
_cell.angle_alpha   90.00
_cell.angle_beta   90.00
_cell.angle_gamma   90.00
#
_symmetry.space_group_name_H-M   'P 1'
#
loop_
_entity.id
_entity.type
_entity.pdbx_description
1 polymer ?
#
loop_
_entity_poly.entity_id
_entity_poly.type
_entity_poly.pdbx_seq_one_letter_code
_entity_poly.pdbx_strand_id
1 'polypeptide(L)'
;MTEEVKSPQHELASIMELILTKEKSLLHLKKQLIDLKSEMSNLKQRTQSDEVIANLELSQQKYQALATEISATQASLIKAKGRIAKLRAGIIDDITDISGVDSLQSWPTSMFSALPILLFPVRLETRYKTVESNPELWIRIYPDEIAIHTHEIPLTEEEYDDGVQYVRQLWFAGRFNELDSAEIKETKEARKKGAWSELVNKHGSERAEWIVWTFLNNPDENQRYATNFSPPTVMTPVNEYGEPINEILNPPIFKSKTDIEFKAEPWCEPARSFIMPDVFCVRLYRNSDLVFQKPGNLIEHPLHFGPTPDPDSVDDEILFFDDQSKWVIDFEEAVNKGMAVKVTEDDIENLEEGFSRVIVIGLKLTTDWDMNKQYLEQLFENHRYTNGLGFAKQGTPTNNVAGIEESAYSRGDDPDMSWERLNSDNLASENAESAGFRLAQTLGLSPSIFDNTENALIVEDLPARHMIEALWSITLGYYMEYMLDKEYNFYEGEDFNDEKLKKGLKEHFKHFVRGRGPHSALRVGDNTYGILPISSLRSWNNHELDQD
;
A
#
# COMPACT_ATOMS: atom_id res chain seq x y z
N MET A 1 -35.32 30.33 -15.87
CA MET A 1 -34.50 29.11 -15.91
C MET A 1 -33.20 29.43 -15.22
N THR A 2 -33.20 29.32 -13.90
CA THR A 2 -31.99 29.34 -13.09
C THR A 2 -31.30 28.00 -13.34
N GLU A 3 -30.15 28.01 -14.00
CA GLU A 3 -29.25 26.86 -13.97
C GLU A 3 -28.95 26.59 -12.49
N GLU A 4 -29.47 25.48 -11.96
CA GLU A 4 -29.03 24.97 -10.67
C GLU A 4 -27.52 24.75 -10.79
N VAL A 5 -26.75 25.61 -10.12
CA VAL A 5 -25.32 25.39 -9.92
C VAL A 5 -25.20 24.11 -9.12
N LYS A 6 -25.04 22.98 -9.83
CA LYS A 6 -24.81 21.67 -9.22
C LYS A 6 -23.62 21.81 -8.27
N SER A 7 -23.81 21.38 -7.03
CA SER A 7 -22.74 21.47 -6.03
C SER A 7 -21.47 20.78 -6.56
N PRO A 8 -20.27 21.28 -6.23
CA PRO A 8 -19.01 20.63 -6.62
C PRO A 8 -18.95 19.13 -6.26
N GLN A 9 -19.69 18.71 -5.23
CA GLN A 9 -19.84 17.32 -4.80
C GLN A 9 -20.52 16.45 -5.87
N HIS A 10 -21.63 16.93 -6.43
CA HIS A 10 -22.40 16.18 -7.41
C HIS A 10 -21.66 16.08 -8.75
N GLU A 11 -20.91 17.13 -9.12
CA GLU A 11 -20.02 17.06 -10.28
C GLU A 11 -18.90 16.04 -10.06
N LEU A 12 -18.25 16.06 -8.89
CA LEU A 12 -17.14 15.16 -8.59
C LEU A 12 -17.57 13.70 -8.43
N ALA A 13 -18.71 13.44 -7.77
CA ALA A 13 -19.31 12.11 -7.68
C ALA A 13 -19.67 11.55 -9.08
N SER A 14 -20.27 12.38 -9.94
CA SER A 14 -20.61 11.99 -11.32
C SER A 14 -19.36 11.69 -12.16
N ILE A 15 -18.28 12.46 -11.99
CA ILE A 15 -17.01 12.17 -12.66
C ILE A 15 -16.39 10.87 -12.14
N MET A 16 -16.52 10.58 -10.83
CA MET A 16 -16.02 9.34 -10.24
C MET A 16 -16.77 8.10 -10.72
N GLU A 17 -18.09 8.15 -10.73
CA GLU A 17 -18.93 7.09 -11.28
C GLU A 17 -18.58 6.83 -12.76
N LEU A 18 -18.35 7.90 -13.52
CA LEU A 18 -17.87 7.80 -14.91
C LEU A 18 -16.51 7.10 -14.98
N ILE A 19 -15.54 7.45 -14.13
CA ILE A 19 -14.22 6.80 -14.10
C ILE A 19 -14.36 5.31 -13.79
N LEU A 20 -15.06 4.96 -12.70
CA LEU A 20 -15.29 3.57 -12.29
C LEU A 20 -15.94 2.74 -13.40
N THR A 21 -16.96 3.31 -14.06
CA THR A 21 -17.64 2.66 -15.18
C THR A 21 -16.70 2.44 -16.36
N LYS A 22 -15.85 3.43 -16.68
CA LYS A 22 -14.88 3.35 -17.77
C LYS A 22 -13.73 2.39 -17.46
N GLU A 23 -13.29 2.29 -16.21
CA GLU A 23 -12.28 1.32 -15.78
C GLU A 23 -12.81 -0.11 -15.86
N LYS A 24 -14.05 -0.35 -15.38
CA LYS A 24 -14.73 -1.65 -15.54
C LYS A 24 -14.88 -2.03 -17.01
N SER A 25 -15.32 -1.09 -17.87
CA SER A 25 -15.42 -1.36 -19.30
C SER A 25 -14.05 -1.64 -19.93
N LEU A 26 -13.01 -0.89 -19.54
CA LEU A 26 -11.65 -1.10 -20.05
C LEU A 26 -11.12 -2.49 -19.68
N LEU A 27 -11.35 -2.95 -18.45
CA LEU A 27 -10.97 -4.29 -18.01
C LEU A 27 -11.66 -5.37 -18.85
N HIS A 28 -12.97 -5.22 -19.10
CA HIS A 28 -13.73 -6.14 -19.94
C HIS A 28 -13.22 -6.17 -21.39
N LEU A 29 -13.01 -5.01 -21.99
CA LEU A 29 -12.49 -4.89 -23.36
C LEU A 29 -11.08 -5.48 -23.49
N LYS A 30 -10.19 -5.24 -22.51
CA LYS A 30 -8.84 -5.84 -22.49
C LYS A 30 -8.91 -7.37 -22.42
N LYS A 31 -9.81 -7.93 -21.61
CA LYS A 31 -10.02 -9.38 -21.53
C LYS A 31 -10.46 -9.96 -22.88
N GLN A 32 -11.46 -9.34 -23.52
CA GLN A 32 -11.91 -9.73 -24.86
C GLN A 32 -10.77 -9.68 -25.89
N LEU A 33 -9.87 -8.70 -25.78
CA LEU A 33 -8.73 -8.57 -26.69
C LEU A 33 -7.70 -9.69 -26.50
N ILE A 34 -7.44 -10.09 -25.25
CA ILE A 34 -6.58 -11.23 -24.91
C ILE A 34 -7.18 -12.53 -25.45
N ASP A 35 -8.47 -12.77 -25.21
CA ASP A 35 -9.19 -13.95 -25.69
C ASP A 35 -9.12 -14.03 -27.23
N LEU A 36 -9.42 -12.93 -27.92
CA LEU A 36 -9.37 -12.86 -29.38
C LEU A 36 -7.95 -13.06 -29.94
N LYS A 37 -6.91 -12.56 -29.25
CA LYS A 37 -5.51 -12.78 -29.62
C LYS A 37 -5.14 -14.27 -29.51
N SER A 38 -5.64 -14.95 -28.49
CA SER A 38 -5.45 -16.40 -28.32
C SER A 38 -6.16 -17.20 -29.43
N GLU A 39 -7.38 -16.81 -29.79
CA GLU A 39 -8.16 -17.41 -30.88
C GLU A 39 -7.44 -17.25 -32.23
N MET A 40 -6.96 -16.05 -32.54
CA MET A 40 -6.18 -15.79 -33.75
C MET A 40 -4.88 -16.61 -33.80
N SER A 41 -4.21 -16.79 -32.66
CA SER A 41 -3.01 -17.65 -32.57
C SER A 41 -3.34 -19.11 -32.89
N ASN A 42 -4.44 -19.62 -32.34
CA ASN A 42 -4.92 -20.99 -32.60
C ASN A 42 -5.34 -21.19 -34.07
N LEU A 43 -5.99 -20.20 -34.68
CA LEU A 43 -6.37 -20.24 -36.10
C LEU A 43 -5.14 -20.22 -37.03
N LYS A 44 -4.10 -19.44 -36.69
CA LYS A 44 -2.83 -19.41 -37.43
C LYS A 44 -2.10 -20.75 -37.44
N GLN A 45 -2.21 -21.53 -36.36
CA GLN A 45 -1.58 -22.85 -36.27
C GLN A 45 -2.29 -23.92 -37.13
N ARG A 46 -3.54 -23.70 -37.53
CA ARG A 46 -4.39 -24.66 -38.26
C ARG A 46 -4.33 -24.50 -39.80
N THR A 47 -3.35 -23.78 -40.34
CA THR A 47 -3.24 -23.40 -41.77
C THR A 47 -3.49 -24.54 -42.76
N GLN A 48 -4.55 -24.43 -43.59
CA GLN A 48 -4.69 -24.95 -44.98
C GLN A 48 -6.14 -24.93 -45.58
N SER A 49 -7.09 -24.12 -45.07
CA SER A 49 -8.45 -24.01 -45.65
C SER A 49 -8.87 -22.55 -45.84
N ASP A 50 -9.59 -22.25 -46.94
CA ASP A 50 -10.13 -20.91 -47.24
C ASP A 50 -11.06 -20.40 -46.13
N GLU A 51 -11.75 -21.30 -45.43
CA GLU A 51 -12.60 -20.98 -44.27
C GLU A 51 -11.77 -20.46 -43.09
N VAL A 52 -10.57 -21.00 -42.87
CA VAL A 52 -9.66 -20.56 -41.79
C VAL A 52 -9.09 -19.19 -42.10
N ILE A 53 -8.83 -18.88 -43.38
CA ILE A 53 -8.35 -17.57 -43.85
C ILE A 53 -9.45 -16.50 -43.63
N ALA A 54 -10.69 -16.78 -44.06
CA ALA A 54 -11.82 -15.86 -43.86
C ALA A 54 -12.10 -15.58 -42.38
N ASN A 55 -12.03 -16.61 -41.52
CA ASN A 55 -12.19 -16.45 -40.08
C ASN A 55 -11.04 -15.64 -39.44
N LEU A 56 -9.82 -15.78 -39.95
CA LEU A 56 -8.66 -14.99 -39.51
C LEU A 56 -8.83 -13.50 -39.86
N GLU A 57 -9.29 -13.19 -41.07
CA GLU A 57 -9.57 -11.82 -41.49
C GLU A 57 -10.67 -11.18 -40.64
N LEU A 58 -11.76 -11.92 -40.36
CA LEU A 58 -12.84 -11.46 -39.49
C LEU A 58 -12.35 -11.19 -38.06
N SER A 59 -11.55 -12.09 -37.48
CA SER A 59 -10.97 -11.90 -36.15
C SER A 59 -9.97 -10.74 -36.11
N GLN A 60 -9.24 -10.50 -37.19
CA GLN A 60 -8.34 -9.35 -37.31
C GLN A 60 -9.11 -8.01 -37.37
N GLN A 61 -10.25 -7.96 -38.08
CA GLN A 61 -11.13 -6.79 -38.08
C GLN A 61 -11.72 -6.52 -36.69
N LYS A 62 -12.20 -7.57 -36.01
CA LYS A 62 -12.66 -7.48 -34.61
C LYS A 62 -11.56 -6.96 -33.68
N TYR A 63 -10.33 -7.44 -33.85
CA TYR A 63 -9.18 -6.99 -33.06
C TYR A 63 -8.91 -5.49 -33.27
N GLN A 64 -8.92 -5.01 -34.51
CA GLN A 64 -8.72 -3.59 -34.81
C GLN A 64 -9.84 -2.71 -34.24
N ALA A 65 -11.11 -3.15 -34.35
CA ALA A 65 -12.25 -2.44 -33.78
C ALA A 65 -12.12 -2.33 -32.24
N LEU A 66 -11.82 -3.45 -31.57
CA LEU A 66 -11.66 -3.51 -30.13
C LEU A 66 -10.47 -2.69 -29.63
N ALA A 67 -9.34 -2.73 -30.34
CA ALA A 67 -8.17 -1.90 -30.03
C ALA A 67 -8.49 -0.40 -30.15
N THR A 68 -9.29 -0.01 -31.14
CA THR A 68 -9.76 1.37 -31.32
C THR A 68 -10.68 1.81 -30.18
N GLU A 69 -11.61 0.94 -29.77
CA GLU A 69 -12.51 1.19 -28.63
C GLU A 69 -11.76 1.32 -27.30
N ILE A 70 -10.75 0.48 -27.08
CA ILE A 70 -9.85 0.57 -25.91
C ILE A 70 -9.13 1.92 -25.91
N SER A 71 -8.53 2.33 -27.03
CA SER A 71 -7.85 3.62 -27.14
C SER A 71 -8.81 4.81 -26.90
N ALA A 72 -10.02 4.76 -27.43
CA ALA A 72 -11.03 5.80 -27.20
C ALA A 72 -11.48 5.86 -25.73
N THR A 73 -11.67 4.70 -25.09
CA THR A 73 -12.04 4.59 -23.67
C THR A 73 -10.92 5.13 -22.77
N GLN A 74 -9.66 4.81 -23.08
CA GLN A 74 -8.48 5.36 -22.38
C GLN A 74 -8.40 6.88 -22.53
N ALA A 75 -8.59 7.42 -23.74
CA ALA A 75 -8.61 8.87 -23.97
C ALA A 75 -9.72 9.57 -23.16
N SER A 76 -10.92 8.99 -23.09
CA SER A 76 -12.01 9.50 -22.25
C SER A 76 -11.66 9.46 -20.76
N LEU A 77 -10.97 8.41 -20.30
CA LEU A 77 -10.56 8.26 -18.92
C LEU A 77 -9.49 9.30 -18.54
N ILE A 78 -8.51 9.54 -19.41
CA ILE A 78 -7.52 10.61 -19.26
C ILE A 78 -8.22 11.97 -19.14
N LYS A 79 -9.23 12.23 -19.97
CA LYS A 79 -10.01 13.48 -19.90
C LYS A 79 -10.78 13.60 -18.58
N ALA A 80 -11.38 12.52 -18.08
CA ALA A 80 -12.10 12.51 -16.80
C ALA A 80 -11.16 12.73 -15.61
N LYS A 81 -10.02 12.03 -15.58
CA LYS A 81 -8.94 12.24 -14.59
C LYS A 81 -8.41 13.69 -14.63
N GLY A 82 -8.22 14.25 -15.83
CA GLY A 82 -7.79 15.65 -15.99
C GLY A 82 -8.81 16.68 -15.47
N ARG A 83 -10.11 16.38 -15.46
CA ARG A 83 -11.13 17.24 -14.81
C ARG A 83 -10.99 17.22 -13.29
N ILE A 84 -10.75 16.05 -12.69
CA ILE A 84 -10.48 15.95 -11.25
C ILE A 84 -9.23 16.73 -10.88
N ALA A 85 -8.15 16.62 -11.68
CA ALA A 85 -6.92 17.36 -11.43
C ALA A 85 -7.14 18.89 -11.41
N LYS A 86 -7.97 19.42 -12.32
CA LYS A 86 -8.33 20.85 -12.33
C LYS A 86 -9.15 21.25 -11.11
N LEU A 87 -10.11 20.41 -10.71
CA LEU A 87 -10.89 20.66 -9.48
C LEU A 87 -9.97 20.67 -8.25
N ARG A 88 -9.01 19.75 -8.16
CA ARG A 88 -7.98 19.70 -7.10
C ARG A 88 -7.10 20.95 -7.08
N ALA A 89 -6.65 21.42 -8.23
CA ALA A 89 -5.82 22.63 -8.31
C ALA A 89 -6.56 23.86 -7.75
N GLY A 90 -7.84 24.04 -8.11
CA GLY A 90 -8.65 25.12 -7.54
C GLY A 90 -8.83 25.01 -6.03
N ILE A 91 -8.87 23.78 -5.48
CA ILE A 91 -8.96 23.55 -4.04
C ILE A 91 -7.68 23.95 -3.30
N ILE A 92 -6.50 23.77 -3.89
CA ILE A 92 -5.23 24.18 -3.26
C ILE A 92 -5.18 25.71 -3.15
N ASP A 93 -5.61 26.41 -4.20
CA ASP A 93 -5.71 27.87 -4.19
C ASP A 93 -6.69 28.33 -3.09
N ASP A 94 -7.86 27.70 -2.98
CA ASP A 94 -8.85 27.98 -1.93
C ASP A 94 -8.33 27.65 -0.53
N ILE A 95 -7.51 26.59 -0.37
CA ILE A 95 -6.97 26.12 0.92
C ILE A 95 -6.06 27.15 1.59
N THR A 96 -5.33 27.92 0.79
CA THR A 96 -4.37 28.93 1.28
C THR A 96 -5.02 30.24 1.73
N ASP A 97 -6.30 30.46 1.43
CA ASP A 97 -7.00 31.74 1.67
C ASP A 97 -7.99 31.70 2.86
N ILE A 98 -7.94 30.65 3.71
CA ILE A 98 -9.01 30.43 4.69
C ILE A 98 -8.65 30.84 6.12
N SER A 99 -9.16 32.01 6.52
CA SER A 99 -9.14 32.51 7.89
C SER A 99 -10.57 32.73 8.43
N GLY A 100 -11.25 31.68 8.90
CA GLY A 100 -12.55 31.84 9.60
C GLY A 100 -13.49 30.62 9.60
N VAL A 101 -14.34 30.52 10.63
CA VAL A 101 -15.26 29.37 10.85
C VAL A 101 -16.34 29.24 9.76
N ASP A 102 -16.87 30.35 9.25
CA ASP A 102 -17.93 30.36 8.23
C ASP A 102 -17.43 29.97 6.82
N SER A 103 -16.18 30.29 6.49
CA SER A 103 -15.51 29.88 5.26
C SER A 103 -14.97 28.44 5.30
N LEU A 104 -15.02 27.77 6.47
CA LEU A 104 -14.40 26.46 6.74
C LEU A 104 -15.40 25.32 6.97
N GLN A 105 -16.70 25.55 7.11
CA GLN A 105 -17.67 24.43 7.08
C GLN A 105 -17.61 23.65 5.75
N SER A 106 -17.20 24.33 4.68
CA SER A 106 -16.93 23.78 3.35
C SER A 106 -15.57 23.06 3.22
N TRP A 107 -14.65 23.20 4.19
CA TRP A 107 -13.36 22.52 4.22
C TRP A 107 -13.50 21.03 4.50
N PRO A 108 -12.97 20.18 3.62
CA PRO A 108 -13.74 19.47 2.62
C PRO A 108 -14.69 18.44 3.21
N THR A 109 -15.56 18.84 4.15
CA THR A 109 -16.71 18.04 4.62
C THR A 109 -17.55 17.56 3.44
N SER A 110 -17.59 18.39 2.40
CA SER A 110 -18.23 18.17 1.10
C SER A 110 -17.52 17.13 0.21
N MET A 111 -16.21 16.90 0.35
CA MET A 111 -15.46 15.97 -0.53
C MET A 111 -15.29 14.57 0.05
N PHE A 112 -15.34 14.41 1.38
CA PHE A 112 -15.14 13.11 2.03
C PHE A 112 -16.13 12.03 1.59
N SER A 113 -17.28 12.40 1.00
CA SER A 113 -18.29 11.43 0.55
C SER A 113 -18.08 10.90 -0.86
N ALA A 114 -17.24 11.54 -1.68
CA ALA A 114 -17.16 11.24 -3.11
C ALA A 114 -15.80 10.67 -3.57
N LEU A 115 -14.76 10.75 -2.73
CA LEU A 115 -13.42 10.21 -3.01
C LEU A 115 -13.04 9.14 -1.98
N PRO A 116 -12.47 7.99 -2.40
CA PRO A 116 -11.78 7.12 -1.46
C PRO A 116 -10.56 7.85 -0.90
N ILE A 117 -10.50 7.98 0.43
CA ILE A 117 -9.42 8.64 1.16
C ILE A 117 -8.81 7.62 2.11
N LEU A 118 -7.49 7.42 1.99
CA LEU A 118 -6.72 6.67 2.96
C LEU A 118 -6.15 7.64 4.00
N LEU A 119 -6.55 7.47 5.26
CA LEU A 119 -6.04 8.27 6.37
C LEU A 119 -4.93 7.49 7.08
N PHE A 120 -3.80 8.16 7.29
CA PHE A 120 -2.70 7.64 8.09
C PHE A 120 -2.82 8.13 9.53
N PRO A 121 -2.47 7.29 10.52
CA PRO A 121 -2.50 7.69 11.91
C PRO A 121 -1.44 8.76 12.21
N VAL A 122 -1.78 9.67 13.11
CA VAL A 122 -0.87 10.67 13.67
C VAL A 122 -1.01 10.68 15.19
N ARG A 123 0.11 10.88 15.87
CA ARG A 123 0.17 11.13 17.31
C ARG A 123 0.09 12.63 17.56
N LEU A 124 -0.77 13.03 18.49
CA LEU A 124 -0.92 14.42 18.90
C LEU A 124 -0.30 14.63 20.28
N GLU A 125 0.48 15.69 20.42
CA GLU A 125 0.93 16.22 21.71
C GLU A 125 0.34 17.61 21.89
N THR A 126 -0.38 17.84 22.98
CA THR A 126 -0.99 19.15 23.27
C THR A 126 -0.52 19.70 24.61
N ARG A 127 -0.37 21.02 24.68
CA ARG A 127 0.05 21.70 25.90
C ARG A 127 -0.49 23.13 25.95
N TYR A 128 -1.05 23.53 27.09
CA TYR A 128 -1.27 24.95 27.37
C TYR A 128 0.04 25.59 27.84
N LYS A 129 0.38 26.72 27.24
CA LYS A 129 1.54 27.54 27.60
C LYS A 129 1.07 28.96 27.86
N THR A 130 1.75 29.67 28.75
CA THR A 130 1.54 31.12 28.92
C THR A 130 2.76 31.83 28.36
N VAL A 131 2.57 32.65 27.33
CA VAL A 131 3.62 33.43 26.68
C VAL A 131 3.28 34.90 26.89
N GLU A 132 4.18 35.66 27.52
CA GLU A 132 3.97 37.09 27.82
C GLU A 132 2.62 37.42 28.50
N SER A 133 2.18 36.55 29.42
CA SER A 133 0.89 36.61 30.12
C SER A 133 -0.37 36.26 29.31
N ASN A 134 -0.23 35.88 28.04
CA ASN A 134 -1.34 35.36 27.23
C ASN A 134 -1.30 33.82 27.20
N PRO A 135 -2.42 33.13 27.46
CA PRO A 135 -2.51 31.69 27.29
C PRO A 135 -2.52 31.33 25.80
N GLU A 136 -1.79 30.28 25.47
CA GLU A 136 -1.71 29.67 24.15
C GLU A 136 -1.93 28.15 24.27
N LEU A 137 -2.63 27.56 23.32
CA LEU A 137 -2.71 26.12 23.14
C LEU A 137 -1.76 25.69 22.02
N TRP A 138 -0.76 24.91 22.39
CA TRP A 138 0.25 24.35 21.48
C TRP A 138 -0.17 22.94 21.11
N ILE A 139 -0.27 22.66 19.80
CA ILE A 139 -0.67 21.36 19.26
C ILE A 139 0.41 20.90 18.31
N ARG A 140 1.07 19.80 18.63
CA ARG A 140 2.12 19.19 17.81
C ARG A 140 1.64 17.87 17.23
N ILE A 141 2.04 17.63 15.99
CA ILE A 141 1.57 16.50 15.18
C ILE A 141 2.80 15.69 14.79
N TYR A 142 2.80 14.39 15.09
CA TYR A 142 3.80 13.45 14.60
C TYR A 142 3.09 12.37 13.78
N PRO A 143 3.51 12.10 12.54
CA PRO A 143 3.06 10.90 11.86
C PRO A 143 3.56 9.65 12.58
N ASP A 144 2.80 8.58 12.41
CA ASP A 144 3.16 7.25 12.89
C ASP A 144 4.22 6.59 11.96
N GLU A 145 4.86 5.53 12.42
CA GLU A 145 5.99 4.86 11.77
C GLU A 145 5.66 4.41 10.34
N ILE A 146 4.44 3.94 10.08
CA ILE A 146 3.98 3.54 8.75
C ILE A 146 4.18 4.63 7.69
N ALA A 147 4.16 5.91 8.06
CA ALA A 147 4.33 7.02 7.11
C ALA A 147 5.79 7.43 6.90
N ILE A 148 6.73 6.87 7.65
CA ILE A 148 8.15 7.22 7.66
C ILE A 148 8.93 6.07 7.03
N HIS A 149 9.93 6.35 6.20
CA HIS A 149 10.81 5.33 5.64
C HIS A 149 12.28 5.70 5.76
N THR A 150 13.13 4.67 5.84
CA THR A 150 14.58 4.76 5.97
C THR A 150 15.32 3.96 4.88
N HIS A 151 14.59 3.43 3.90
CA HIS A 151 15.18 2.60 2.86
C HIS A 151 16.09 3.42 1.94
N GLU A 152 17.31 2.94 1.76
CA GLU A 152 18.33 3.49 0.87
C GLU A 152 18.54 2.55 -0.31
N ILE A 153 18.20 3.00 -1.51
CA ILE A 153 18.29 2.20 -2.75
C ILE A 153 19.76 1.79 -3.06
N PRO A 154 20.76 2.69 -2.95
CA PRO A 154 22.16 2.34 -3.22
C PRO A 154 22.67 1.23 -2.30
N LEU A 155 23.58 0.39 -2.83
CA LEU A 155 24.29 -0.62 -2.07
C LEU A 155 25.62 -0.07 -1.55
N THR A 156 26.15 -0.62 -0.46
CA THR A 156 27.58 -0.46 -0.12
C THR A 156 28.43 -1.39 -0.99
N GLU A 157 29.74 -1.14 -1.08
CA GLU A 157 30.65 -2.07 -1.77
C GLU A 157 30.63 -3.48 -1.15
N GLU A 158 30.50 -3.55 0.17
CA GLU A 158 30.39 -4.80 0.92
C GLU A 158 29.09 -5.55 0.59
N GLU A 159 27.95 -4.87 0.59
CA GLU A 159 26.65 -5.46 0.22
C GLU A 159 26.67 -6.02 -1.21
N TYR A 160 27.31 -5.31 -2.14
CA TYR A 160 27.49 -5.80 -3.51
C TYR A 160 28.37 -7.04 -3.56
N ASP A 161 29.52 -7.04 -2.88
CA ASP A 161 30.45 -8.17 -2.88
C ASP A 161 29.80 -9.41 -2.24
N ASP A 162 29.02 -9.24 -1.17
CA ASP A 162 28.25 -10.31 -0.53
C ASP A 162 27.12 -10.83 -1.44
N GLY A 163 26.41 -9.94 -2.15
CA GLY A 163 25.41 -10.34 -3.13
C GLY A 163 26.00 -11.14 -4.29
N VAL A 164 27.18 -10.76 -4.78
CA VAL A 164 27.95 -11.53 -5.78
C VAL A 164 28.32 -12.90 -5.23
N GLN A 165 28.76 -12.98 -3.98
CA GLN A 165 29.07 -14.26 -3.34
C GLN A 165 27.82 -15.14 -3.21
N TYR A 166 26.71 -14.58 -2.75
CA TYR A 166 25.43 -15.29 -2.65
C TYR A 166 25.01 -15.90 -3.99
N VAL A 167 25.01 -15.12 -5.08
CA VAL A 167 24.65 -15.61 -6.42
C VAL A 167 25.65 -16.68 -6.90
N ARG A 168 26.94 -16.55 -6.60
CA ARG A 168 27.93 -17.60 -6.90
C ARG A 168 27.64 -18.88 -6.13
N GLN A 169 27.35 -18.79 -4.83
CA GLN A 169 27.01 -19.95 -4.01
C GLN A 169 25.75 -20.64 -4.51
N LEU A 170 24.70 -19.88 -4.88
CA LEU A 170 23.50 -20.41 -5.54
C LEU A 170 23.82 -21.09 -6.86
N TRP A 171 24.67 -20.48 -7.70
CA TRP A 171 25.07 -21.06 -8.98
C TRP A 171 25.89 -22.35 -8.81
N PHE A 172 26.79 -22.41 -7.83
CA PHE A 172 27.51 -23.63 -7.47
C PHE A 172 26.58 -24.70 -6.89
N ALA A 173 25.57 -24.32 -6.11
CA ALA A 173 24.53 -25.22 -5.60
C ALA A 173 23.57 -25.70 -6.71
N GLY A 174 23.37 -24.89 -7.74
CA GLY A 174 22.56 -25.20 -8.93
C GLY A 174 23.27 -26.06 -9.98
N ARG A 175 24.57 -26.34 -9.81
CA ARG A 175 25.22 -27.44 -10.55
C ARG A 175 24.52 -28.75 -10.15
N PHE A 176 24.46 -29.74 -11.06
CA PHE A 176 23.81 -31.05 -10.93
C PHE A 176 22.33 -31.12 -11.41
N ASN A 177 21.99 -32.18 -12.15
CA ASN A 177 20.89 -32.30 -13.13
C ASN A 177 19.55 -32.80 -12.57
N GLU A 178 18.48 -32.78 -13.38
CA GLU A 178 17.14 -33.31 -13.04
C GLU A 178 17.10 -34.80 -12.64
N LEU A 179 18.18 -35.55 -12.88
CA LEU A 179 18.36 -36.97 -12.55
C LEU A 179 18.88 -37.22 -11.12
N ASP A 180 19.00 -36.18 -10.30
CA ASP A 180 19.58 -36.27 -8.97
C ASP A 180 18.73 -37.08 -7.98
N SER A 181 19.39 -37.91 -7.17
CA SER A 181 18.78 -38.64 -6.06
C SER A 181 18.22 -37.69 -4.99
N ALA A 182 17.31 -38.18 -4.14
CA ALA A 182 16.70 -37.38 -3.07
C ALA A 182 17.73 -36.74 -2.13
N GLU A 183 18.80 -37.47 -1.79
CA GLU A 183 19.90 -37.00 -0.93
C GLU A 183 20.67 -35.81 -1.54
N ILE A 184 20.85 -35.81 -2.87
CA ILE A 184 21.48 -34.71 -3.59
C ILE A 184 20.57 -33.47 -3.58
N LYS A 185 19.26 -33.64 -3.74
CA LYS A 185 18.28 -32.53 -3.67
C LYS A 185 18.26 -31.87 -2.30
N GLU A 186 18.28 -32.66 -1.22
CA GLU A 186 18.35 -32.14 0.16
C GLU A 186 19.66 -31.37 0.40
N THR A 187 20.79 -31.92 -0.07
CA THR A 187 22.10 -31.25 0.03
C THR A 187 22.13 -29.93 -0.75
N LYS A 188 21.47 -29.85 -1.91
CA LYS A 188 21.33 -28.59 -2.66
C LYS A 188 20.57 -27.55 -1.87
N GLU A 189 19.42 -27.93 -1.33
CA GLU A 189 18.57 -27.01 -0.57
C GLU A 189 19.29 -26.51 0.68
N ALA A 190 20.01 -27.39 1.38
CA ALA A 190 20.84 -27.02 2.53
C ALA A 190 21.95 -26.01 2.16
N ARG A 191 22.60 -26.17 0.99
CA ARG A 191 23.61 -25.21 0.52
C ARG A 191 23.02 -23.85 0.19
N LYS A 192 21.85 -23.82 -0.46
CA LYS A 192 21.15 -22.56 -0.76
C LYS A 192 20.69 -21.85 0.51
N LYS A 193 20.09 -22.60 1.46
CA LYS A 193 19.75 -22.11 2.79
C LYS A 193 20.96 -21.57 3.55
N GLY A 194 22.10 -22.25 3.47
CA GLY A 194 23.36 -21.80 4.06
C GLY A 194 23.84 -20.47 3.48
N ALA A 195 23.80 -20.32 2.16
CA ALA A 195 24.16 -19.08 1.46
C ALA A 195 23.25 -17.90 1.87
N TRP A 196 21.95 -18.16 1.96
CA TRP A 196 20.98 -17.17 2.42
C TRP A 196 21.21 -16.81 3.89
N SER A 197 21.44 -17.80 4.74
CA SER A 197 21.71 -17.59 6.16
C SER A 197 22.94 -16.74 6.40
N GLU A 198 23.99 -16.90 5.59
CA GLU A 198 25.18 -16.05 5.65
C GLU A 198 24.83 -14.58 5.37
N LEU A 199 24.01 -14.32 4.34
CA LEU A 199 23.59 -12.97 3.97
C LEU A 199 22.66 -12.34 5.02
N VAL A 200 21.66 -13.07 5.51
CA VAL A 200 20.70 -12.62 6.53
C VAL A 200 21.41 -12.33 7.85
N ASN A 201 22.31 -13.20 8.30
CA ASN A 201 23.04 -12.98 9.56
C ASN A 201 23.93 -11.73 9.52
N LYS A 202 24.33 -11.29 8.32
CA LYS A 202 25.19 -10.13 8.13
C LYS A 202 24.41 -8.82 7.97
N HIS A 203 23.34 -8.83 7.17
CA HIS A 203 22.62 -7.61 6.77
C HIS A 203 21.19 -7.50 7.31
N GLY A 204 20.66 -8.56 7.92
CA GLY A 204 19.24 -8.70 8.24
C GLY A 204 18.42 -9.20 7.05
N SER A 205 17.24 -9.77 7.32
CA SER A 205 16.46 -10.48 6.31
C SER A 205 15.87 -9.55 5.23
N GLU A 206 15.44 -8.36 5.64
CA GLU A 206 14.84 -7.33 4.77
C GLU A 206 15.88 -6.73 3.81
N ARG A 207 17.07 -6.41 4.31
CA ARG A 207 18.14 -5.85 3.48
C ARG A 207 18.77 -6.91 2.59
N ALA A 208 18.92 -8.14 3.08
CA ALA A 208 19.34 -9.29 2.26
C ALA A 208 18.39 -9.52 1.07
N GLU A 209 17.08 -9.36 1.28
CA GLU A 209 16.07 -9.45 0.21
C GLU A 209 16.30 -8.38 -0.86
N TRP A 210 16.57 -7.12 -0.47
CA TRP A 210 16.89 -6.04 -1.41
C TRP A 210 18.16 -6.30 -2.22
N ILE A 211 19.22 -6.75 -1.55
CA ILE A 211 20.49 -7.10 -2.21
C ILE A 211 20.22 -8.16 -3.29
N VAL A 212 19.53 -9.25 -2.93
CA VAL A 212 19.21 -10.33 -3.87
C VAL A 212 18.28 -9.84 -4.99
N TRP A 213 17.26 -9.06 -4.67
CA TRP A 213 16.34 -8.47 -5.65
C TRP A 213 17.10 -7.64 -6.70
N THR A 214 18.09 -6.85 -6.28
CA THR A 214 18.93 -6.03 -7.18
C THR A 214 19.69 -6.87 -8.21
N PHE A 215 20.12 -8.09 -7.83
CA PHE A 215 20.82 -9.00 -8.74
C PHE A 215 19.87 -9.85 -9.61
N LEU A 216 18.66 -10.13 -9.14
CA LEU A 216 17.70 -10.99 -9.84
C LEU A 216 16.74 -10.23 -10.77
N ASN A 217 16.34 -9.00 -10.42
CA ASN A 217 15.33 -8.21 -11.13
C ASN A 217 15.95 -7.02 -11.88
N ASN A 218 16.86 -7.32 -12.81
CA ASN A 218 17.46 -6.28 -13.63
C ASN A 218 16.44 -5.71 -14.65
N PRO A 219 16.14 -4.40 -14.67
CA PRO A 219 15.09 -3.79 -15.50
C PRO A 219 15.33 -3.83 -17.02
N ASP A 220 16.47 -4.33 -17.49
CA ASP A 220 16.66 -4.67 -18.91
C ASP A 220 15.94 -5.99 -19.24
N GLU A 221 14.61 -5.91 -19.33
CA GLU A 221 13.60 -6.97 -19.55
C GLU A 221 13.82 -7.93 -20.76
N ASN A 222 14.94 -7.87 -21.48
CA ASN A 222 15.22 -8.75 -22.63
C ASN A 222 16.44 -9.67 -22.47
N GLN A 223 17.07 -9.73 -21.30
CA GLN A 223 18.09 -10.73 -21.02
C GLN A 223 17.72 -11.56 -19.78
N ARG A 224 16.85 -12.56 -19.98
CA ARG A 224 17.08 -13.86 -19.33
C ARG A 224 18.52 -14.22 -19.70
N TYR A 225 19.45 -14.15 -18.75
CA TYR A 225 20.88 -14.28 -18.95
C TYR A 225 21.24 -15.36 -19.99
N ALA A 226 21.42 -14.91 -21.23
CA ALA A 226 21.85 -15.70 -22.36
C ALA A 226 22.98 -14.93 -23.03
N THR A 227 24.17 -15.52 -22.91
CA THR A 227 25.21 -15.53 -23.96
C THR A 227 25.80 -14.18 -24.39
N ASN A 228 26.96 -13.81 -23.82
CA ASN A 228 28.26 -13.66 -24.52
C ASN A 228 29.16 -12.58 -23.90
N PHE A 229 29.93 -12.97 -22.89
CA PHE A 229 31.23 -12.35 -22.56
C PHE A 229 32.20 -13.47 -22.16
N SER A 230 33.42 -13.44 -22.71
CA SER A 230 34.45 -14.43 -22.40
C SER A 230 35.06 -14.17 -21.01
N PRO A 231 35.23 -15.21 -20.17
CA PRO A 231 35.77 -15.05 -18.82
C PRO A 231 37.30 -14.83 -18.82
N PRO A 232 37.85 -14.09 -17.84
CA PRO A 232 39.28 -14.15 -17.53
C PRO A 232 39.62 -15.51 -16.90
N THR A 233 40.72 -16.10 -17.37
CA THR A 233 41.20 -17.44 -17.05
C THR A 233 41.61 -17.59 -15.58
N VAL A 234 40.77 -18.16 -14.70
CA VAL A 234 41.23 -18.74 -13.44
C VAL A 234 40.37 -19.96 -13.02
N MET A 235 41.08 -21.07 -12.73
CA MET A 235 40.69 -22.33 -12.08
C MET A 235 39.55 -23.14 -12.71
N THR A 236 39.93 -24.08 -13.58
CA THR A 236 39.09 -25.20 -14.00
C THR A 236 38.71 -26.06 -12.78
N PRO A 237 37.43 -26.14 -12.39
CA PRO A 237 37.02 -26.98 -11.27
C PRO A 237 37.25 -28.46 -11.61
N VAL A 238 37.68 -29.23 -10.61
CA VAL A 238 37.88 -30.68 -10.73
C VAL A 238 36.79 -31.45 -9.99
N ASN A 239 36.41 -32.63 -10.48
CA ASN A 239 35.48 -33.54 -9.80
C ASN A 239 36.14 -34.20 -8.55
N GLU A 240 35.39 -35.03 -7.83
CA GLU A 240 35.87 -35.78 -6.65
C GLU A 240 37.06 -36.73 -6.95
N TYR A 241 37.38 -36.94 -8.23
CA TYR A 241 38.51 -37.72 -8.72
C TYR A 241 39.66 -36.86 -9.28
N GLY A 242 39.58 -35.52 -9.21
CA GLY A 242 40.62 -34.61 -9.67
C GLY A 242 40.59 -34.30 -11.17
N GLU A 243 39.51 -34.63 -11.90
CA GLU A 243 39.39 -34.41 -13.35
C GLU A 243 38.66 -33.10 -13.69
N PRO A 244 39.10 -32.33 -14.71
CA PRO A 244 38.46 -31.07 -15.10
C PRO A 244 37.02 -31.28 -15.59
N ILE A 245 36.07 -30.56 -14.99
CA ILE A 245 34.67 -30.59 -15.40
C ILE A 245 34.49 -29.71 -16.66
N ASN A 246 34.23 -30.33 -17.81
CA ASN A 246 34.14 -29.69 -19.14
C ASN A 246 32.72 -29.24 -19.55
N GLU A 247 31.73 -29.23 -18.65
CA GLU A 247 30.46 -28.58 -18.94
C GLU A 247 30.59 -27.06 -18.72
N ILE A 248 30.69 -26.32 -19.83
CA ILE A 248 30.78 -24.86 -19.86
C ILE A 248 29.44 -24.28 -19.42
N LEU A 249 29.19 -24.25 -18.12
CA LEU A 249 28.20 -23.36 -17.53
C LEU A 249 28.84 -21.97 -17.47
N ASN A 250 28.26 -21.03 -18.21
CA ASN A 250 28.67 -19.63 -18.13
C ASN A 250 28.44 -19.16 -16.68
N PRO A 251 29.46 -18.58 -16.01
CA PRO A 251 29.26 -18.02 -14.69
C PRO A 251 28.24 -16.87 -14.75
N PRO A 252 27.53 -16.59 -13.64
CA PRO A 252 26.66 -15.42 -13.57
C PRO A 252 27.46 -14.16 -13.88
N ILE A 253 26.92 -13.32 -14.75
CA ILE A 253 27.50 -12.03 -15.11
C ILE A 253 26.82 -10.98 -14.26
N PHE A 254 27.62 -10.18 -13.57
CA PHE A 254 27.15 -9.10 -12.70
C PHE A 254 27.30 -7.77 -13.41
N LYS A 255 26.42 -6.81 -13.10
CA LYS A 255 26.67 -5.41 -13.47
C LYS A 255 28.05 -5.01 -12.95
N SER A 256 28.80 -4.28 -13.76
CA SER A 256 30.08 -3.75 -13.33
C SER A 256 29.86 -2.85 -12.11
N LYS A 257 30.83 -2.79 -11.19
CA LYS A 257 30.81 -1.79 -10.10
C LYS A 257 30.68 -0.35 -10.63
N THR A 258 31.01 -0.11 -11.90
CA THR A 258 30.82 1.21 -12.55
C THR A 258 29.37 1.56 -12.88
N ASP A 259 28.47 0.58 -12.90
CA ASP A 259 27.09 0.74 -13.36
C ASP A 259 26.09 0.78 -12.19
N ILE A 260 26.59 0.77 -10.95
CA ILE A 260 25.81 0.78 -9.71
C ILE A 260 26.20 2.03 -8.93
N GLU A 261 25.18 2.73 -8.45
CA GLU A 261 25.37 3.80 -7.48
C GLU A 261 25.68 3.19 -6.12
N PHE A 262 26.84 3.54 -5.57
CA PHE A 262 27.32 3.08 -4.28
C PHE A 262 27.15 4.15 -3.22
N LYS A 263 26.80 3.72 -2.01
CA LYS A 263 26.90 4.55 -0.80
C LYS A 263 28.14 4.20 0.00
N ALA A 264 28.68 5.19 0.72
CA ALA A 264 29.92 5.05 1.47
C ALA A 264 29.75 4.22 2.74
N GLU A 265 28.67 4.45 3.48
CA GLU A 265 28.39 3.84 4.78
C GLU A 265 27.02 3.14 4.78
N PRO A 266 26.76 2.21 5.73
CA PRO A 266 25.47 1.54 5.87
C PRO A 266 24.28 2.49 6.08
N TRP A 267 24.53 3.67 6.64
CA TRP A 267 23.53 4.73 6.85
C TRP A 267 24.05 6.05 6.26
N CYS A 268 23.40 6.54 5.21
CA CYS A 268 23.78 7.75 4.48
C CYS A 268 22.61 8.73 4.27
N GLU A 269 21.37 8.30 4.45
CA GLU A 269 20.18 9.14 4.25
C GLU A 269 19.33 9.28 5.53
N PRO A 270 18.71 10.44 5.77
CA PRO A 270 17.80 10.61 6.88
C PRO A 270 16.49 9.85 6.65
N ALA A 271 15.82 9.49 7.75
CA ALA A 271 14.43 9.05 7.71
C ALA A 271 13.56 10.14 7.08
N ARG A 272 12.64 9.77 6.18
CA ARG A 272 11.82 10.74 5.43
C ARG A 272 10.39 10.26 5.20
N SER A 273 9.50 11.18 4.86
CA SER A 273 8.13 10.89 4.44
C SER A 273 7.75 11.72 3.22
N PHE A 274 7.24 11.05 2.19
CA PHE A 274 6.67 11.69 0.99
C PHE A 274 5.13 11.65 0.94
N ILE A 275 4.48 10.93 1.87
CA ILE A 275 3.01 10.77 1.90
C ILE A 275 2.28 11.79 2.78
N MET A 276 3.02 12.67 3.45
CA MET A 276 2.44 13.69 4.31
C MET A 276 1.40 14.52 3.56
N PRO A 277 0.33 14.98 4.25
CA PRO A 277 -0.61 15.91 3.67
C PRO A 277 0.08 17.24 3.33
N ASP A 278 -0.54 18.03 2.46
CA ASP A 278 0.04 19.34 2.11
C ASP A 278 -0.11 20.33 3.27
N VAL A 279 -1.24 20.24 3.99
CA VAL A 279 -1.55 21.06 5.16
C VAL A 279 -2.34 20.23 6.17
N PHE A 280 -2.01 20.35 7.46
CA PHE A 280 -2.87 19.88 8.54
C PHE A 280 -3.89 20.94 8.95
N CYS A 281 -5.11 20.51 9.25
CA CYS A 281 -6.15 21.35 9.80
C CYS A 281 -6.50 20.89 11.21
N VAL A 282 -6.42 21.80 12.17
CA VAL A 282 -6.82 21.57 13.56
C VAL A 282 -8.26 22.04 13.74
N ARG A 283 -9.08 21.20 14.38
CA ARG A 283 -10.46 21.49 14.78
C ARG A 283 -10.62 21.28 16.28
N LEU A 284 -11.18 22.29 16.94
CA LEU A 284 -11.43 22.27 18.38
C LEU A 284 -12.93 22.28 18.65
N TYR A 285 -13.36 21.39 19.54
CA TYR A 285 -14.75 21.25 19.92
C TYR A 285 -14.93 21.57 21.41
N ARG A 286 -16.02 22.26 21.73
CA ARG A 286 -16.56 22.32 23.09
C ARG A 286 -17.88 21.56 23.07
N ASN A 287 -18.02 20.59 23.96
CA ASN A 287 -19.09 19.58 23.90
C ASN A 287 -19.09 18.87 22.53
N SER A 288 -20.10 19.15 21.69
CA SER A 288 -20.26 18.60 20.34
C SER A 288 -20.14 19.67 19.25
N ASP A 289 -19.96 20.93 19.62
CA ASP A 289 -19.98 22.06 18.71
C ASP A 289 -18.54 22.40 18.30
N LEU A 290 -18.33 22.54 16.98
CA LEU A 290 -17.09 23.04 16.43
C LEU A 290 -16.98 24.52 16.79
N VAL A 291 -16.05 24.87 17.69
CA VAL A 291 -15.86 26.26 18.14
C VAL A 291 -14.73 26.96 17.39
N PHE A 292 -13.76 26.19 16.89
CA PHE A 292 -12.60 26.75 16.22
C PHE A 292 -11.97 25.79 15.22
N GLN A 293 -11.43 26.34 14.14
CA GLN A 293 -10.67 25.61 13.14
C GLN A 293 -9.56 26.50 12.59
N LYS A 294 -8.35 25.94 12.44
CA LYS A 294 -7.19 26.65 11.90
C LYS A 294 -6.34 25.72 11.04
N PRO A 295 -6.01 26.09 9.79
CA PRO A 295 -4.98 25.41 9.01
C PRO A 295 -3.60 25.70 9.60
N GLY A 296 -2.70 24.72 9.53
CA GLY A 296 -1.27 24.91 9.76
C GLY A 296 -0.56 25.49 8.54
N ASN A 297 0.77 25.56 8.61
CA ASN A 297 1.60 25.95 7.49
C ASN A 297 1.71 24.82 6.44
N LEU A 298 2.14 25.17 5.23
CA LEU A 298 2.44 24.22 4.17
C LEU A 298 3.58 23.28 4.59
N ILE A 299 3.39 21.98 4.37
CA ILE A 299 4.40 20.96 4.63
C ILE A 299 5.26 20.78 3.39
N GLU A 300 6.58 20.90 3.57
CA GLU A 300 7.55 20.60 2.52
C GLU A 300 7.69 19.08 2.33
N HIS A 301 7.82 18.63 1.08
CA HIS A 301 7.99 17.23 0.72
C HIS A 301 9.29 17.01 -0.06
N PRO A 302 10.06 15.95 0.22
CA PRO A 302 9.89 15.01 1.33
C PRO A 302 10.20 15.67 2.69
N LEU A 303 9.47 15.29 3.73
CA LEU A 303 9.71 15.78 5.09
C LEU A 303 10.75 14.89 5.78
N HIS A 304 11.79 15.48 6.35
CA HIS A 304 12.86 14.77 7.06
C HIS A 304 12.48 14.53 8.53
N PHE A 305 12.72 13.33 9.03
CA PHE A 305 12.35 12.86 10.38
C PHE A 305 13.53 12.56 11.27
N GLY A 306 14.74 12.55 10.71
CA GLY A 306 15.97 12.29 11.42
C GLY A 306 17.09 13.14 10.88
N PRO A 307 18.18 13.23 11.63
CA PRO A 307 19.37 13.94 11.20
C PRO A 307 19.95 13.30 9.95
N THR A 308 20.47 14.12 9.03
CA THR A 308 21.31 13.60 7.95
C THR A 308 22.62 13.09 8.55
N PRO A 309 22.97 11.81 8.40
CA PRO A 309 24.24 11.28 8.89
C PRO A 309 25.41 12.02 8.23
N ASP A 310 26.31 12.56 9.04
CA ASP A 310 27.53 13.22 8.60
C ASP A 310 28.74 12.32 8.95
N PRO A 311 29.41 11.72 7.95
CA PRO A 311 30.55 10.85 8.19
C PRO A 311 31.76 11.57 8.80
N ASP A 312 31.81 12.91 8.72
CA ASP A 312 32.89 13.73 9.29
C ASP A 312 32.54 14.28 10.69
N SER A 313 31.35 13.96 11.22
CA SER A 313 30.95 14.42 12.55
C SER A 313 31.76 13.70 13.65
N VAL A 314 32.39 14.48 14.51
CA VAL A 314 33.40 13.99 15.49
C VAL A 314 32.77 13.65 16.86
N ASP A 315 31.45 13.73 16.98
CA ASP A 315 30.76 13.71 18.28
C ASP A 315 29.51 12.80 18.22
N ASP A 316 29.74 11.49 18.32
CA ASP A 316 28.70 10.44 18.33
C ASP A 316 27.68 10.57 19.49
N GLU A 317 27.98 11.41 20.50
CA GLU A 317 27.15 11.56 21.70
C GLU A 317 26.04 12.62 21.57
N ILE A 318 26.05 13.48 20.54
CA ILE A 318 25.01 14.51 20.34
C ILE A 318 24.21 14.17 19.09
N LEU A 319 22.93 13.84 19.26
CA LEU A 319 21.94 13.76 18.17
C LEU A 319 21.86 15.13 17.48
N PHE A 320 22.61 15.30 16.39
CA PHE A 320 22.68 16.54 15.63
C PHE A 320 21.49 16.65 14.69
N PHE A 321 20.39 17.28 15.11
CA PHE A 321 19.29 17.60 14.19
C PHE A 321 19.69 18.76 13.28
N ASP A 322 19.79 18.48 11.98
CA ASP A 322 20.00 19.48 10.93
C ASP A 322 18.78 20.42 10.79
N ASP A 323 18.92 21.49 10.00
CA ASP A 323 17.84 22.46 9.77
C ASP A 323 16.55 21.82 9.21
N GLN A 324 16.65 20.66 8.56
CA GLN A 324 15.50 19.96 7.97
C GLN A 324 14.77 19.06 8.97
N SER A 325 15.45 18.57 10.00
CA SER A 325 14.91 17.66 11.03
C SER A 325 14.75 18.30 12.40
N LYS A 326 15.24 19.53 12.59
CA LYS A 326 15.13 20.32 13.83
C LYS A 326 13.70 20.49 14.34
N TRP A 327 12.72 20.46 13.44
CA TRP A 327 11.30 20.48 13.79
C TRP A 327 10.86 19.31 14.67
N VAL A 328 11.64 18.21 14.77
CA VAL A 328 11.37 17.07 15.65
C VAL A 328 11.60 17.41 17.12
N ILE A 329 12.48 18.38 17.42
CA ILE A 329 12.76 18.83 18.79
C ILE A 329 12.22 20.23 19.08
N ASP A 330 12.32 21.15 18.13
CA ASP A 330 11.94 22.55 18.27
C ASP A 330 10.49 22.78 17.83
N PHE A 331 9.70 23.40 18.70
CA PHE A 331 8.28 23.63 18.43
C PHE A 331 8.04 24.77 17.42
N GLU A 332 8.86 25.82 17.41
CA GLU A 332 8.72 26.91 16.44
C GLU A 332 9.04 26.40 15.04
N GLU A 333 10.07 25.57 14.90
CA GLU A 333 10.37 24.91 13.63
C GLU A 333 9.27 23.94 13.21
N ALA A 334 8.64 23.25 14.17
CA ALA A 334 7.46 22.43 13.88
C ALA A 334 6.29 23.27 13.34
N VAL A 335 6.07 24.48 13.88
CA VAL A 335 5.07 25.41 13.33
C VAL A 335 5.47 25.81 11.90
N ASN A 336 6.72 26.21 11.67
CA ASN A 336 7.22 26.62 10.36
C ASN A 336 7.05 25.51 9.30
N LYS A 337 7.35 24.26 9.66
CA LYS A 337 7.23 23.09 8.78
C LYS A 337 5.81 22.52 8.66
N GLY A 338 4.80 23.16 9.27
CA GLY A 338 3.40 22.72 9.20
C GLY A 338 3.05 21.53 10.11
N MET A 339 3.97 21.14 10.98
CA MET A 339 3.87 20.00 11.91
C MET A 339 3.38 20.39 13.31
N ALA A 340 3.13 21.68 13.55
CA ALA A 340 2.50 22.18 14.75
C ALA A 340 1.62 23.39 14.46
N VAL A 341 0.66 23.64 15.36
CA VAL A 341 -0.24 24.80 15.32
C VAL A 341 -0.29 25.44 16.70
N LYS A 342 -0.24 26.78 16.69
CA LYS A 342 -0.50 27.62 17.85
C LYS A 342 -1.90 28.21 17.76
N VAL A 343 -2.62 28.12 18.86
CA VAL A 343 -3.92 28.77 19.06
C VAL A 343 -3.78 29.76 20.20
N THR A 344 -3.98 31.04 19.91
CA THR A 344 -3.84 32.16 20.87
C THR A 344 -5.21 32.74 21.25
N GLU A 345 -5.26 33.68 22.19
CA GLU A 345 -6.50 34.40 22.51
C GLU A 345 -7.02 35.27 21.36
N ASP A 346 -6.14 35.71 20.45
CA ASP A 346 -6.54 36.42 19.22
C ASP A 346 -7.30 35.49 18.26
N ASP A 347 -7.04 34.19 18.34
CA ASP A 347 -7.69 33.17 17.50
C ASP A 347 -9.08 32.77 18.04
N ILE A 348 -9.21 32.61 19.37
CA ILE A 348 -10.45 32.15 20.01
C ILE A 348 -10.61 32.73 21.42
N GLU A 349 -11.80 33.27 21.70
CA GLU A 349 -12.17 33.73 23.04
C GLU A 349 -12.29 32.57 24.04
N ASN A 350 -11.97 32.86 25.30
CA ASN A 350 -12.07 31.93 26.44
C ASN A 350 -11.25 30.64 26.25
N LEU A 351 -10.00 30.75 25.77
CA LEU A 351 -9.08 29.62 25.63
C LEU A 351 -8.91 28.84 26.96
N GLU A 352 -9.06 29.54 28.09
CA GLU A 352 -9.02 28.98 29.46
C GLU A 352 -10.14 27.97 29.77
N GLU A 353 -11.28 28.02 29.07
CA GLU A 353 -12.40 27.07 29.26
C GLU A 353 -12.04 25.65 28.80
N GLY A 354 -11.00 25.51 27.98
CA GLY A 354 -10.57 24.24 27.41
C GLY A 354 -11.47 23.68 26.31
N PHE A 355 -11.18 22.45 25.89
CA PHE A 355 -11.84 21.77 24.77
C PHE A 355 -12.17 20.31 25.12
N SER A 356 -13.30 19.81 24.64
CA SER A 356 -13.71 18.41 24.83
C SER A 356 -13.05 17.47 23.83
N ARG A 357 -12.68 17.97 22.65
CA ARG A 357 -12.06 17.17 21.58
C ARG A 357 -11.20 18.04 20.69
N VAL A 358 -10.02 17.53 20.34
CA VAL A 358 -9.14 18.05 19.30
C VAL A 358 -9.11 17.04 18.16
N ILE A 359 -9.40 17.49 16.94
CA ILE A 359 -9.29 16.66 15.73
C ILE A 359 -8.26 17.33 14.82
N VAL A 360 -7.29 16.56 14.37
CA VAL A 360 -6.34 16.98 13.33
C VAL A 360 -6.55 16.10 12.12
N ILE A 361 -6.72 16.72 10.97
CA ILE A 361 -6.85 16.02 9.70
C ILE A 361 -6.09 16.80 8.63
N GLY A 362 -5.35 16.09 7.79
CA GLY A 362 -4.68 16.66 6.63
C GLY A 362 -4.98 15.79 5.41
N LEU A 363 -4.97 16.41 4.23
CA LEU A 363 -5.11 15.71 2.96
C LEU A 363 -3.95 16.08 2.04
N LYS A 364 -3.51 15.11 1.25
CA LYS A 364 -2.59 15.34 0.14
C LYS A 364 -3.40 15.51 -1.13
N LEU A 365 -3.45 16.74 -1.63
CA LEU A 365 -4.26 17.17 -2.76
C LEU A 365 -3.41 17.64 -3.95
N THR A 366 -2.13 17.94 -3.71
CA THR A 366 -1.13 18.30 -4.74
C THR A 366 -0.87 17.20 -5.76
N THR A 367 -1.13 15.94 -5.41
CA THR A 367 -0.87 14.77 -6.25
C THR A 367 -2.13 14.16 -6.86
N ASP A 368 -1.96 13.51 -8.01
CA ASP A 368 -3.03 12.78 -8.68
C ASP A 368 -3.15 11.33 -8.18
N TRP A 369 -4.11 10.57 -8.72
CA TRP A 369 -4.35 9.18 -8.34
C TRP A 369 -3.16 8.26 -8.64
N ASP A 370 -2.52 8.46 -9.79
CA ASP A 370 -1.45 7.58 -10.26
C ASP A 370 -0.17 7.85 -9.44
N MET A 371 0.11 9.12 -9.10
CA MET A 371 1.17 9.49 -8.16
C MET A 371 0.90 8.99 -6.74
N ASN A 372 -0.33 9.12 -6.22
CA ASN A 372 -0.66 8.60 -4.88
C ASN A 372 -0.50 7.08 -4.81
N LYS A 373 -0.90 6.37 -5.87
CA LYS A 373 -0.66 4.93 -5.97
C LYS A 373 0.84 4.62 -5.92
N GLN A 374 1.65 5.29 -6.73
CA GLN A 374 3.10 5.09 -6.77
C GLN A 374 3.75 5.36 -5.41
N TYR A 375 3.35 6.43 -4.72
CA TYR A 375 3.83 6.72 -3.38
C TYR A 375 3.45 5.61 -2.39
N LEU A 376 2.21 5.11 -2.40
CA LEU A 376 1.83 4.00 -1.52
C LEU A 376 2.59 2.70 -1.82
N GLU A 377 2.78 2.38 -3.10
CA GLU A 377 3.57 1.21 -3.51
C GLU A 377 5.03 1.36 -3.06
N GLN A 378 5.63 2.52 -3.29
CA GLN A 378 6.99 2.82 -2.84
C GLN A 378 7.11 2.79 -1.31
N LEU A 379 6.09 3.25 -0.57
CA LEU A 379 6.09 3.23 0.89
C LEU A 379 6.13 1.79 1.43
N PHE A 380 5.28 0.92 0.90
CA PHE A 380 5.25 -0.49 1.31
C PHE A 380 6.51 -1.23 0.88
N GLU A 381 7.05 -0.93 -0.31
CA GLU A 381 8.33 -1.47 -0.76
C GLU A 381 9.49 -1.04 0.15
N ASN A 382 9.53 0.23 0.55
CA ASN A 382 10.56 0.71 1.49
C ASN A 382 10.47 -0.03 2.83
N HIS A 383 9.27 -0.21 3.38
CA HIS A 383 9.07 -0.96 4.63
C HIS A 383 9.47 -2.42 4.50
N ARG A 384 9.18 -3.06 3.36
CA ARG A 384 9.57 -4.45 3.07
C ARG A 384 11.07 -4.66 3.17
N TYR A 385 11.87 -3.70 2.72
CA TYR A 385 13.34 -3.80 2.67
C TYR A 385 14.05 -3.07 3.83
N THR A 386 13.33 -2.69 4.88
CA THR A 386 13.89 -2.06 6.09
C THR A 386 13.33 -2.66 7.37
N ASN A 387 12.16 -2.18 7.81
CA ASN A 387 11.58 -2.56 9.11
C ASN A 387 10.80 -3.89 9.01
N GLY A 388 10.49 -4.34 7.80
CA GLY A 388 9.70 -5.52 7.52
C GLY A 388 8.23 -5.17 7.31
N LEU A 389 7.62 -5.89 6.36
CA LEU A 389 6.20 -5.78 5.99
C LEU A 389 5.56 -7.16 6.13
N GLY A 390 4.36 -7.22 6.68
CA GLY A 390 3.67 -8.48 6.91
C GLY A 390 2.18 -8.32 7.16
N PHE A 391 1.49 -9.43 7.36
CA PHE A 391 0.13 -9.45 7.88
C PHE A 391 0.10 -10.15 9.24
N ALA A 392 -0.66 -9.59 10.19
CA ALA A 392 -0.88 -10.21 11.48
C ALA A 392 -2.08 -11.17 11.41
N LYS A 393 -1.85 -12.44 11.81
CA LYS A 393 -2.95 -13.41 11.98
C LYS A 393 -3.88 -12.93 13.08
N GLN A 394 -5.16 -13.18 12.89
CA GLN A 394 -6.17 -12.85 13.87
C GLN A 394 -5.96 -13.66 15.16
N GLY A 395 -5.92 -12.95 16.31
CA GLY A 395 -5.62 -13.56 17.61
C GLY A 395 -4.13 -13.62 17.95
N THR A 396 -3.25 -13.10 17.09
CA THR A 396 -1.83 -12.93 17.40
C THR A 396 -1.63 -12.01 18.62
N PRO A 397 -0.93 -12.46 19.68
CA PRO A 397 -0.56 -11.59 20.79
C PRO A 397 0.37 -10.48 20.31
N THR A 398 -0.04 -9.23 20.52
CA THR A 398 0.72 -8.03 20.11
C THR A 398 1.55 -7.42 21.25
N ASN A 399 1.40 -7.93 22.48
CA ASN A 399 2.14 -7.47 23.64
C ASN A 399 2.75 -8.66 24.37
N ASN A 400 3.95 -8.48 24.90
CA ASN A 400 4.58 -9.43 25.79
C ASN A 400 3.90 -9.40 27.16
N VAL A 401 3.28 -10.51 27.57
CA VAL A 401 2.74 -10.66 28.93
C VAL A 401 3.63 -11.65 29.67
N ALA A 402 4.44 -11.11 30.60
CA ALA A 402 5.43 -11.88 31.35
C ALA A 402 4.82 -13.15 31.98
N GLY A 403 5.36 -14.32 31.61
CA GLY A 403 4.95 -15.62 32.16
C GLY A 403 3.67 -16.22 31.56
N ILE A 404 3.06 -15.61 30.54
CA ILE A 404 1.86 -16.13 29.88
C ILE A 404 2.13 -16.39 28.40
N GLU A 405 2.32 -15.34 27.61
CA GLU A 405 2.54 -15.43 26.17
C GLU A 405 3.50 -14.31 25.74
N GLU A 406 4.51 -14.68 24.95
CA GLU A 406 5.36 -13.73 24.24
C GLU A 406 4.59 -13.19 23.03
N SER A 407 4.93 -11.98 22.58
CA SER A 407 4.45 -11.48 21.31
C SER A 407 4.83 -12.47 20.22
N ALA A 408 3.92 -12.78 19.29
CA ALA A 408 4.26 -13.71 18.21
C ALA A 408 5.30 -13.14 17.23
N TYR A 409 5.67 -11.88 17.42
CA TYR A 409 6.76 -11.23 16.71
C TYR A 409 7.94 -11.01 17.64
N SER A 410 9.13 -11.31 17.13
CA SER A 410 10.40 -10.96 17.73
C SER A 410 11.27 -10.36 16.64
N ARG A 411 12.11 -9.39 17.02
CA ARG A 411 13.05 -8.71 16.11
C ARG A 411 14.17 -9.63 15.60
N GLY A 412 14.22 -10.89 16.04
CA GLY A 412 15.19 -11.86 15.59
C GLY A 412 14.84 -12.35 14.19
N ASP A 413 15.72 -12.09 13.23
CA ASP A 413 15.62 -12.69 11.91
C ASP A 413 15.87 -14.20 12.02
N ASP A 414 14.88 -15.00 11.61
CA ASP A 414 15.07 -16.43 11.37
C ASP A 414 15.39 -16.62 9.87
N PRO A 415 16.64 -16.98 9.51
CA PRO A 415 17.01 -17.19 8.13
C PRO A 415 16.22 -18.30 7.44
N ASP A 416 15.79 -19.33 8.18
CA ASP A 416 15.00 -20.42 7.61
C ASP A 416 13.58 -19.94 7.28
N MET A 417 12.95 -19.16 8.16
CA MET A 417 11.62 -18.58 7.89
C MET A 417 11.65 -17.60 6.71
N SER A 418 12.66 -16.73 6.65
CA SER A 418 12.83 -15.79 5.54
C SER A 418 13.18 -16.50 4.22
N TRP A 419 13.96 -17.58 4.26
CA TRP A 419 14.21 -18.43 3.09
C TRP A 419 12.91 -19.04 2.55
N GLU A 420 12.11 -19.63 3.43
CA GLU A 420 10.82 -20.21 3.06
C GLU A 420 9.88 -19.15 2.50
N ARG A 421 9.85 -17.94 3.09
CA ARG A 421 9.04 -16.82 2.59
C ARG A 421 9.39 -16.42 1.15
N LEU A 422 10.68 -16.39 0.80
CA LEU A 422 11.15 -15.94 -0.52
C LEU A 422 11.17 -17.04 -1.59
N ASN A 423 11.30 -18.31 -1.20
CA ASN A 423 11.38 -19.44 -2.11
C ASN A 423 10.10 -20.28 -2.17
N SER A 424 9.12 -20.02 -1.31
CA SER A 424 7.76 -20.49 -1.55
C SER A 424 7.20 -19.70 -2.74
N ASP A 425 6.40 -20.35 -3.60
CA ASP A 425 5.57 -19.68 -4.63
C ASP A 425 4.46 -18.85 -3.93
N ASN A 426 4.86 -17.92 -3.07
CA ASN A 426 4.03 -17.14 -2.18
C ASN A 426 3.49 -15.92 -2.92
N LEU A 427 2.75 -16.22 -3.99
CA LEU A 427 2.15 -15.23 -4.88
C LEU A 427 0.74 -14.91 -4.37
N ALA A 428 0.65 -13.98 -3.43
CA ALA A 428 -0.62 -13.46 -2.94
C ALA A 428 -1.49 -12.95 -4.11
N SER A 429 -0.85 -12.38 -5.12
CA SER A 429 -1.46 -11.94 -6.38
C SER A 429 -2.24 -13.02 -7.14
N GLU A 430 -1.92 -14.30 -6.96
CA GLU A 430 -2.61 -15.44 -7.61
C GLU A 430 -3.85 -15.92 -6.84
N ASN A 431 -4.01 -15.54 -5.57
CA ASN A 431 -5.13 -15.94 -4.74
C ASN A 431 -5.98 -14.73 -4.34
N ALA A 432 -7.15 -14.59 -4.98
CA ALA A 432 -8.08 -13.49 -4.74
C ALA A 432 -8.65 -13.43 -3.30
N GLU A 433 -8.53 -14.52 -2.53
CA GLU A 433 -8.98 -14.59 -1.14
C GLU A 433 -7.86 -14.35 -0.13
N SER A 434 -6.62 -14.18 -0.60
CA SER A 434 -5.47 -13.86 0.26
C SER A 434 -5.58 -12.46 0.85
N ALA A 435 -5.01 -12.27 2.04
CA ALA A 435 -4.95 -10.98 2.72
C ALA A 435 -4.24 -9.93 1.85
N GLY A 436 -3.13 -10.30 1.21
CA GLY A 436 -2.36 -9.45 0.31
C GLY A 436 -3.19 -8.97 -0.89
N PHE A 437 -3.81 -9.89 -1.64
CA PHE A 437 -4.62 -9.53 -2.81
C PHE A 437 -5.76 -8.59 -2.44
N ARG A 438 -6.50 -8.93 -1.38
CA ARG A 438 -7.69 -8.17 -0.99
C ARG A 438 -7.33 -6.78 -0.50
N LEU A 439 -6.23 -6.63 0.24
CA LEU A 439 -5.78 -5.32 0.67
C LEU A 439 -5.29 -4.49 -0.51
N ALA A 440 -4.45 -5.05 -1.39
CA ALA A 440 -3.98 -4.37 -2.59
C ALA A 440 -5.15 -3.89 -3.44
N GLN A 441 -6.17 -4.75 -3.64
CA GLN A 441 -7.37 -4.41 -4.39
C GLN A 441 -8.15 -3.26 -3.74
N THR A 442 -8.37 -3.29 -2.42
CA THR A 442 -9.10 -2.22 -1.71
C THR A 442 -8.36 -0.88 -1.78
N LEU A 443 -7.02 -0.89 -1.73
CA LEU A 443 -6.21 0.33 -1.83
C LEU A 443 -5.94 0.78 -3.28
N GLY A 444 -6.33 -0.02 -4.29
CA GLY A 444 -6.07 0.28 -5.70
C GLY A 444 -4.62 0.05 -6.17
N LEU A 445 -3.87 -0.80 -5.47
CA LEU A 445 -2.46 -1.09 -5.73
C LEU A 445 -2.29 -2.30 -6.67
N SER A 446 -1.07 -2.53 -7.16
CA SER A 446 -0.73 -3.77 -7.84
C SER A 446 -0.94 -4.98 -6.92
N PRO A 447 -1.64 -6.06 -7.35
CA PRO A 447 -1.78 -7.27 -6.53
C PRO A 447 -0.45 -7.88 -6.10
N SER A 448 0.60 -7.70 -6.89
CA SER A 448 1.93 -8.27 -6.63
C SER A 448 2.73 -7.55 -5.55
N ILE A 449 2.27 -6.40 -5.05
CA ILE A 449 3.01 -5.62 -4.05
C ILE A 449 3.27 -6.40 -2.75
N PHE A 450 2.37 -7.34 -2.42
CA PHE A 450 2.45 -8.19 -1.23
C PHE A 450 2.92 -9.63 -1.54
N ASP A 451 3.43 -9.91 -2.74
CA ASP A 451 3.98 -11.23 -3.05
C ASP A 451 5.27 -11.48 -2.26
N ASN A 452 5.46 -12.68 -1.73
CA ASN A 452 6.56 -13.04 -0.83
C ASN A 452 6.64 -12.16 0.44
N THR A 453 5.54 -11.51 0.81
CA THR A 453 5.39 -10.81 2.09
C THR A 453 4.96 -11.81 3.15
N GLU A 454 5.41 -11.61 4.39
CA GLU A 454 5.06 -12.48 5.50
C GLU A 454 3.53 -12.53 5.66
N ASN A 455 2.98 -13.74 5.77
CA ASN A 455 1.56 -13.96 6.04
C ASN A 455 0.58 -13.39 4.98
N ALA A 456 1.05 -13.00 3.79
CA ALA A 456 0.20 -12.44 2.74
C ALA A 456 -0.87 -13.42 2.22
N LEU A 457 -0.61 -14.72 2.26
CA LEU A 457 -1.54 -15.79 1.86
C LEU A 457 -2.61 -16.15 2.88
N ILE A 458 -2.69 -15.46 4.03
CA ILE A 458 -3.74 -15.72 5.01
C ILE A 458 -5.12 -15.58 4.36
N VAL A 459 -5.99 -16.56 4.61
CA VAL A 459 -7.39 -16.55 4.16
C VAL A 459 -8.31 -16.62 5.37
N GLU A 460 -8.63 -15.47 5.96
CA GLU A 460 -9.47 -15.37 7.17
C GLU A 460 -10.92 -14.91 6.86
N ASP A 461 -11.12 -14.13 5.80
CA ASP A 461 -12.45 -13.60 5.46
C ASP A 461 -13.39 -14.68 4.88
N LEU A 462 -12.88 -15.56 4.02
CA LEU A 462 -13.66 -16.64 3.41
C LEU A 462 -14.32 -17.56 4.46
N PRO A 463 -13.60 -18.12 5.45
CA PRO A 463 -14.24 -18.92 6.49
C PRO A 463 -15.21 -18.11 7.36
N ALA A 464 -14.96 -16.82 7.58
CA ALA A 464 -15.91 -15.95 8.29
C ALA A 464 -17.24 -15.80 7.50
N ARG A 465 -17.18 -15.63 6.17
CA ARG A 465 -18.37 -15.61 5.31
C ARG A 465 -19.14 -16.91 5.34
N HIS A 466 -18.44 -18.05 5.28
CA HIS A 466 -19.08 -19.36 5.38
C HIS A 466 -19.75 -19.57 6.73
N MET A 467 -19.13 -19.12 7.82
CA MET A 467 -19.73 -19.22 9.16
C MET A 467 -21.00 -18.37 9.27
N ILE A 468 -20.99 -17.14 8.74
CA ILE A 468 -22.19 -16.28 8.67
C ILE A 468 -23.31 -16.98 7.89
N GLU A 469 -23.00 -17.53 6.72
CA GLU A 469 -23.96 -18.27 5.89
C GLU A 469 -24.56 -19.47 6.64
N ALA A 470 -23.73 -20.27 7.28
CA ALA A 470 -24.14 -21.45 8.02
C ALA A 470 -25.02 -21.12 9.25
N LEU A 471 -24.70 -20.03 9.95
CA LEU A 471 -25.42 -19.61 11.16
C LEU A 471 -26.65 -18.74 10.86
N TRP A 472 -26.80 -18.22 9.63
CA TRP A 472 -27.85 -17.27 9.28
C TRP A 472 -29.24 -17.77 9.70
N SER A 473 -29.61 -18.99 9.28
CA SER A 473 -30.95 -19.55 9.52
C SER A 473 -31.31 -19.70 10.99
N ILE A 474 -30.33 -19.90 11.88
CA ILE A 474 -30.56 -20.10 13.33
C ILE A 474 -30.34 -18.84 14.17
N THR A 475 -29.78 -17.78 13.58
CA THR A 475 -29.49 -16.51 14.26
C THR A 475 -30.41 -15.40 13.74
N LEU A 476 -29.90 -14.53 12.86
CA LEU A 476 -30.63 -13.40 12.30
C LEU A 476 -31.81 -13.82 11.44
N GLY A 477 -31.68 -14.89 10.66
CA GLY A 477 -32.75 -15.42 9.81
C GLY A 477 -33.98 -15.82 10.63
N TYR A 478 -33.79 -16.64 11.68
CA TYR A 478 -34.89 -17.02 12.58
C TYR A 478 -35.49 -15.80 13.31
N TYR A 479 -34.64 -14.90 13.81
CA TYR A 479 -35.11 -13.70 14.48
C TYR A 479 -35.96 -12.82 13.55
N MET A 480 -35.53 -12.62 12.31
CA MET A 480 -36.28 -11.86 11.30
C MET A 480 -37.60 -12.53 10.92
N GLU A 481 -37.59 -13.85 10.71
CA GLU A 481 -38.78 -14.59 10.26
C GLU A 481 -39.86 -14.71 11.36
N TYR A 482 -39.47 -14.87 12.63
CA TYR A 482 -40.42 -15.22 13.68
C TYR A 482 -40.57 -14.19 14.80
N MET A 483 -39.57 -13.32 15.02
CA MET A 483 -39.56 -12.37 16.14
C MET A 483 -39.81 -10.93 15.70
N LEU A 484 -39.29 -10.50 14.55
CA LEU A 484 -39.56 -9.16 13.99
C LEU A 484 -40.93 -9.06 13.28
N ASP A 485 -41.40 -10.17 12.71
CA ASP A 485 -42.62 -10.26 11.89
C ASP A 485 -43.92 -9.86 12.62
N LYS A 486 -43.96 -9.92 13.96
CA LYS A 486 -45.24 -9.81 14.70
C LYS A 486 -45.56 -8.45 15.33
N GLU A 487 -44.59 -7.54 15.45
CA GLU A 487 -44.79 -6.33 16.28
C GLU A 487 -44.32 -5.02 15.65
N TYR A 488 -43.65 -5.06 14.50
CA TYR A 488 -42.96 -3.90 13.93
C TYR A 488 -43.26 -3.68 12.44
N ASN A 489 -44.52 -3.30 12.14
CA ASN A 489 -44.81 -2.48 10.95
C ASN A 489 -44.23 -1.08 11.19
N PHE A 490 -42.92 -0.92 11.01
CA PHE A 490 -42.19 0.30 11.37
C PHE A 490 -42.61 1.53 10.54
N TYR A 491 -43.20 1.34 9.35
CA TYR A 491 -43.70 2.41 8.48
C TYR A 491 -44.90 1.90 7.66
N GLU A 492 -45.93 2.72 7.45
CA GLU A 492 -47.03 2.41 6.52
C GLU A 492 -46.45 2.21 5.11
N GLY A 493 -46.33 0.96 4.66
CA GLY A 493 -46.03 0.63 3.26
C GLY A 493 -44.95 -0.40 2.99
N GLU A 494 -44.12 -0.79 3.97
CA GLU A 494 -43.10 -1.84 3.78
C GLU A 494 -43.45 -3.11 4.55
N ASP A 495 -43.66 -4.20 3.81
CA ASP A 495 -43.90 -5.52 4.38
C ASP A 495 -42.54 -6.16 4.70
N PHE A 496 -42.20 -6.28 5.99
CA PHE A 496 -40.97 -6.95 6.42
C PHE A 496 -40.96 -8.46 6.11
N ASN A 497 -42.11 -9.02 5.68
CA ASN A 497 -42.17 -10.34 5.07
C ASN A 497 -41.73 -10.40 3.61
N ASP A 498 -41.30 -9.29 3.00
CA ASP A 498 -40.73 -9.31 1.66
C ASP A 498 -39.47 -10.20 1.62
N GLU A 499 -39.59 -11.33 0.92
CA GLU A 499 -38.49 -12.26 0.66
C GLU A 499 -37.30 -11.57 -0.04
N LYS A 500 -37.54 -10.53 -0.83
CA LYS A 500 -36.46 -9.73 -1.43
C LYS A 500 -35.67 -8.97 -0.36
N LEU A 501 -36.36 -8.35 0.60
CA LEU A 501 -35.72 -7.64 1.71
C LEU A 501 -34.91 -8.60 2.58
N LYS A 502 -35.50 -9.74 2.95
CA LYS A 502 -34.82 -10.79 3.75
C LYS A 502 -33.57 -11.33 3.04
N LYS A 503 -33.68 -11.60 1.74
CA LYS A 503 -32.54 -12.02 0.91
C LYS A 503 -31.49 -10.92 0.80
N GLY A 504 -31.90 -9.67 0.56
CA GLY A 504 -31.01 -8.52 0.45
C GLY A 504 -30.21 -8.29 1.74
N LEU A 505 -30.87 -8.36 2.90
CA LEU A 505 -30.21 -8.26 4.20
C LEU A 505 -29.24 -9.40 4.47
N LYS A 506 -29.62 -10.64 4.11
CA LYS A 506 -28.70 -11.79 4.18
C LYS A 506 -27.45 -11.56 3.35
N GLU A 507 -27.62 -11.15 2.09
CA GLU A 507 -26.50 -10.87 1.20
C GLU A 507 -25.65 -9.70 1.71
N HIS A 508 -26.28 -8.64 2.23
CA HIS A 508 -25.55 -7.52 2.84
C HIS A 508 -24.71 -7.97 4.03
N PHE A 509 -25.30 -8.71 4.96
CA PHE A 509 -24.59 -9.18 6.16
C PHE A 509 -23.44 -10.13 5.78
N LYS A 510 -23.68 -11.05 4.84
CA LYS A 510 -22.67 -11.95 4.30
C LYS A 510 -21.52 -11.21 3.62
N HIS A 511 -21.77 -10.14 2.88
CA HIS A 511 -20.71 -9.46 2.13
C HIS A 511 -19.99 -8.38 2.94
N PHE A 512 -20.70 -7.62 3.78
CA PHE A 512 -20.17 -6.38 4.36
C PHE A 512 -20.00 -6.39 5.88
N VAL A 513 -20.66 -7.30 6.61
CA VAL A 513 -20.58 -7.30 8.07
C VAL A 513 -19.52 -8.28 8.56
N ARG A 514 -18.47 -7.75 9.20
CA ARG A 514 -17.37 -8.53 9.78
C ARG A 514 -17.06 -8.03 11.19
N GLY A 515 -17.23 -8.90 12.19
CA GLY A 515 -16.86 -8.58 13.57
C GLY A 515 -15.36 -8.32 13.75
N ARG A 516 -14.51 -8.83 12.86
CA ARG A 516 -13.05 -8.68 12.90
C ARG A 516 -12.48 -7.67 11.89
N GLY A 517 -13.35 -6.97 11.16
CA GLY A 517 -12.98 -6.18 9.99
C GLY A 517 -12.85 -7.01 8.70
N PRO A 518 -12.88 -6.37 7.52
CA PRO A 518 -12.83 -7.04 6.21
C PRO A 518 -11.40 -7.37 5.73
N HIS A 519 -10.37 -6.89 6.43
CA HIS A 519 -8.96 -7.09 6.10
C HIS A 519 -8.19 -7.57 7.33
N SER A 520 -7.21 -8.45 7.12
CA SER A 520 -6.20 -8.76 8.14
C SER A 520 -5.35 -7.51 8.41
N ALA A 521 -4.86 -7.36 9.63
CA ALA A 521 -4.10 -6.17 10.01
C ALA A 521 -2.71 -6.19 9.33
N LEU A 522 -2.28 -5.03 8.84
CA LEU A 522 -0.98 -4.85 8.20
C LEU A 522 0.08 -4.64 9.28
N ARG A 523 1.15 -5.44 9.26
CA ARG A 523 2.31 -5.26 10.13
C ARG A 523 3.38 -4.47 9.37
N VAL A 524 3.88 -3.42 10.00
CA VAL A 524 5.03 -2.63 9.55
C VAL A 524 5.97 -2.52 10.74
N GLY A 525 7.15 -3.12 10.65
CA GLY A 525 8.04 -3.23 11.80
C GLY A 525 7.37 -3.91 12.99
N ASP A 526 7.50 -3.28 14.15
CA ASP A 526 6.91 -3.74 15.41
C ASP A 526 5.42 -3.37 15.54
N ASN A 527 4.88 -2.58 14.61
CA ASN A 527 3.55 -2.01 14.69
C ASN A 527 2.54 -2.74 13.79
N THR A 528 1.31 -2.86 14.28
CA THR A 528 0.20 -3.50 13.56
C THR A 528 -0.93 -2.50 13.35
N TYR A 529 -1.32 -2.31 12.09
CA TYR A 529 -2.31 -1.33 11.64
C TYR A 529 -3.58 -2.04 11.16
N GLY A 530 -4.69 -1.79 11.85
CA GLY A 530 -6.01 -2.22 11.43
C GLY A 530 -6.58 -1.30 10.34
N ILE A 531 -7.21 -1.89 9.33
CA ILE A 531 -7.76 -1.14 8.18
C ILE A 531 -9.27 -1.11 8.30
N LEU A 532 -9.80 0.09 8.59
CA LEU A 532 -11.21 0.31 8.83
C LEU A 532 -11.82 1.17 7.71
N PRO A 533 -12.62 0.59 6.82
CA PRO A 533 -13.40 1.40 5.89
C PRO A 533 -14.47 2.18 6.68
N ILE A 534 -14.49 3.50 6.50
CA ILE A 534 -15.48 4.38 7.10
C ILE A 534 -16.27 5.08 5.99
N SER A 535 -17.57 5.28 6.21
CA SER A 535 -18.44 6.03 5.29
C SER A 535 -19.37 6.96 6.07
N SER A 536 -19.72 8.10 5.47
CA SER A 536 -20.68 9.04 6.06
C SER A 536 -22.10 8.52 5.88
N LEU A 537 -22.71 8.04 6.97
CA LEU A 537 -24.12 7.61 6.96
C LEU A 537 -25.07 8.78 6.65
N ARG A 538 -24.68 10.03 6.94
CA ARG A 538 -25.49 11.23 6.63
C ARG A 538 -25.57 11.53 5.13
N SER A 539 -24.56 11.08 4.39
CA SER A 539 -24.44 11.30 2.95
C SER A 539 -24.80 10.06 2.13
N TRP A 540 -25.26 8.99 2.82
CA TRP A 540 -25.69 7.77 2.15
C TRP A 540 -26.92 8.06 1.30
N ASN A 541 -26.85 7.74 0.01
CA ASN A 541 -27.99 7.77 -0.89
C ASN A 541 -28.17 6.38 -1.52
N ASN A 542 -29.36 5.78 -1.39
CA ASN A 542 -29.67 4.48 -1.98
C ASN A 542 -29.90 4.63 -3.48
N HIS A 543 -28.84 4.62 -4.29
CA HIS A 543 -28.98 4.69 -5.75
C HIS A 543 -29.16 3.32 -6.43
N GLU A 544 -28.83 2.21 -5.74
CA GLU A 544 -28.85 0.85 -6.34
C GLU A 544 -30.20 0.12 -6.22
N LEU A 545 -31.20 0.66 -5.52
CA LEU A 545 -32.53 0.01 -5.41
C LEU A 545 -33.58 0.55 -6.40
N ASP A 546 -33.27 1.61 -7.14
CA ASP A 546 -34.21 2.26 -8.07
C ASP A 546 -34.04 1.83 -9.55
N GLN A 547 -33.17 0.86 -9.84
CA GLN A 547 -32.88 0.43 -11.23
C GLN A 547 -33.36 -0.99 -11.62
N ASP A 548 -34.19 -1.66 -10.83
CA ASP A 548 -34.84 -2.93 -11.23
C ASP A 548 -36.37 -2.87 -11.21
#